data_AF-A0A841CBI0-F1
#
_entry.id   AF-A0A841CBI0-F1
#
_cell.length_a   1.000
_cell.length_b   1.000
_cell.length_c   1.000
_cell.angle_alpha   90.00
_cell.angle_beta   90.00
_cell.angle_gamma   90.00
#
_symmetry.space_group_name_H-M   'P 1'
#
loop_
_entity.id
_entity.type
_entity.pdbx_description
1 polymer ?
#
loop_
_entity_poly.entity_id
_entity_poly.type
_entity_poly.pdbx_seq_one_letter_code
_entity_poly.pdbx_strand_id
1 'polypeptide(L)'
;MFGVQPETLRAASKEFHDGADATGDGAELISMLRLDADALGRVPAAAEFVDALARWSGEQSDDLRRGSAWYRDAGDGLVENADAYQRADDDSRTSFRGLEGGLA
;
A
#
# COMPACT_ATOMS: atom_id res chain seq x y z
N MET A 1 0.36 -17.13 25.03
CA MET A 1 -0.13 -15.90 24.39
C MET A 1 0.92 -15.47 23.38
N PHE A 2 0.61 -15.50 22.09
CA PHE A 2 1.54 -14.96 21.08
C PHE A 2 1.69 -13.46 21.38
N GLY A 3 2.93 -12.97 21.52
CA GLY A 3 3.23 -11.60 21.96
C GLY A 3 2.87 -10.49 20.97
N VAL A 4 2.02 -10.79 19.98
CA VAL A 4 1.58 -9.86 18.93
C VAL A 4 0.21 -9.34 19.32
N GLN A 5 0.08 -8.02 19.42
CA GLN A 5 -1.20 -7.36 19.68
C GLN A 5 -1.91 -7.10 18.34
N PRO A 6 -3.11 -7.66 18.08
CA PRO A 6 -3.86 -7.44 16.84
C PRO A 6 -4.06 -5.95 16.52
N GLU A 7 -4.28 -5.12 17.54
CA GLU A 7 -4.43 -3.67 17.37
C GLU A 7 -3.15 -2.98 16.86
N THR A 8 -1.97 -3.47 17.22
CA THR A 8 -0.70 -2.96 16.65
C THR A 8 -0.59 -3.29 15.17
N LEU A 9 -1.04 -4.48 14.76
CA LEU A 9 -1.06 -4.86 13.34
C LEU A 9 -2.07 -4.02 12.54
N ARG A 10 -3.25 -3.76 13.10
CA ARG A 10 -4.27 -2.88 12.49
C ARG A 10 -3.82 -1.42 12.40
N ALA A 11 -3.12 -0.94 13.43
CA ALA A 11 -2.55 0.40 13.40
C ALA A 11 -1.47 0.51 12.31
N ALA A 12 -0.57 -0.48 12.22
CA ALA A 12 0.44 -0.52 11.17
C ALA A 12 -0.18 -0.66 9.78
N SER A 13 -1.20 -1.51 9.59
CA SER A 13 -1.85 -1.69 8.29
C SER A 13 -2.41 -0.39 7.74
N LYS A 14 -2.93 0.48 8.62
CA LYS A 14 -3.41 1.81 8.23
C LYS A 14 -2.29 2.66 7.60
N GLU A 15 -1.09 2.65 8.16
CA GLU A 15 0.05 3.40 7.60
C GLU A 15 0.44 2.87 6.20
N PHE A 16 0.33 1.56 5.99
CA PHE A 16 0.54 0.94 4.67
C PHE A 16 -0.54 1.36 3.66
N HIS A 17 -1.81 1.38 4.06
CA HIS A 17 -2.90 1.85 3.21
C HIS A 17 -2.78 3.33 2.88
N ASP A 18 -2.47 4.18 3.87
CA ASP A 18 -2.22 5.62 3.67
C ASP A 18 -1.03 5.84 2.71
N GLY A 19 0.04 5.05 2.86
CA GLY A 19 1.19 5.06 1.95
C GLY A 19 0.85 4.58 0.53
N ALA A 20 -0.01 3.57 0.41
CA ALA A 20 -0.50 3.07 -0.88
C ALA A 20 -1.26 4.15 -1.63
N ASP A 21 -2.18 4.85 -0.96
CA ASP A 21 -2.98 5.91 -1.54
C ASP A 21 -2.09 7.10 -1.95
N ALA A 22 -1.19 7.55 -1.08
CA ALA A 22 -0.25 8.62 -1.41
C ALA A 22 0.67 8.28 -2.60
N THR A 23 1.11 7.02 -2.70
CA THR A 23 1.92 6.54 -3.83
C THR A 23 1.09 6.49 -5.12
N GLY A 24 -0.18 6.08 -5.03
CA GLY A 24 -1.12 6.07 -6.15
C GLY A 24 -1.40 7.47 -6.68
N ASP A 25 -1.68 8.43 -5.79
CA ASP A 25 -1.87 9.83 -6.12
C ASP A 25 -0.61 10.42 -6.78
N GLY A 26 0.57 10.10 -6.24
CA GLY A 26 1.85 10.49 -6.84
C GLY A 26 2.04 9.94 -8.25
N ALA A 27 1.62 8.70 -8.49
CA ALA A 27 1.65 8.10 -9.82
C ALA A 27 0.76 8.87 -10.81
N GLU A 28 -0.44 9.26 -10.38
CA GLU A 28 -1.37 10.04 -11.20
C GLU A 28 -0.79 11.41 -11.53
N LEU A 29 -0.25 12.13 -10.54
CA LEU A 29 0.39 13.43 -10.74
C LEU A 29 1.55 13.36 -11.75
N ILE A 30 2.40 12.34 -11.66
CA ILE A 30 3.50 12.16 -12.61
C ILE A 30 2.97 11.81 -14.01
N SER A 31 1.93 10.97 -14.11
CA SER A 31 1.33 10.62 -15.41
C SER A 31 0.78 11.83 -16.16
N MET A 32 0.36 12.87 -15.43
CA MET A 32 -0.12 14.13 -15.98
C MET A 32 1.00 15.05 -16.47
N LEU A 33 2.27 14.74 -16.18
CA LEU A 33 3.40 15.53 -16.65
C LEU A 33 3.49 15.46 -18.18
N ARG A 34 3.02 16.53 -18.81
CA ARG A 34 3.08 16.74 -20.25
C ARG A 34 3.77 18.05 -20.52
N LEU A 35 4.69 18.01 -21.48
CA LEU A 35 5.38 19.19 -21.97
C LEU A 35 5.08 19.35 -23.44
N ASP A 36 4.66 20.55 -23.83
CA ASP A 36 4.45 20.89 -25.23
C ASP A 36 5.79 21.33 -25.84
N ALA A 37 6.19 20.71 -26.95
CA ALA A 37 7.42 21.06 -27.65
C ALA A 37 7.38 22.50 -28.17
N ASP A 38 6.21 22.99 -28.56
CA ASP A 38 6.04 24.37 -29.04
C ASP A 38 6.22 25.38 -27.92
N ALA A 39 5.96 24.99 -26.66
CA ALA A 39 6.23 25.82 -25.48
C ALA A 39 7.74 25.99 -25.19
N LEU A 40 8.59 25.12 -25.74
CA LEU A 40 10.05 25.21 -25.61
C LEU A 40 10.69 26.18 -26.63
N GLY A 41 9.93 26.65 -27.63
CA GLY A 41 10.45 27.51 -28.68
C GLY A 41 11.40 26.79 -29.66
N ARG A 42 12.28 27.54 -30.35
CA ARG A 42 13.20 26.98 -31.36
C ARG A 42 14.45 26.37 -30.72
N VAL A 43 14.27 25.45 -29.78
CA VAL A 43 15.37 24.71 -29.16
C VAL A 43 15.65 23.46 -29.99
N PRO A 44 16.90 23.24 -30.47
CA PRO A 44 17.28 21.97 -31.07
C PRO A 44 16.96 20.82 -30.13
N ALA A 45 16.42 19.71 -30.65
CA ALA A 45 16.01 18.54 -29.87
C ALA A 45 14.82 18.73 -28.91
N ALA A 46 14.02 19.81 -29.04
CA ALA A 46 12.79 19.99 -28.24
C ALA A 46 11.83 18.79 -28.33
N ALA A 47 11.63 18.25 -29.53
CA ALA A 47 10.80 17.06 -29.74
C ALA A 47 11.38 15.81 -29.03
N GLU A 48 12.70 15.59 -29.15
CA GLU A 48 13.36 14.45 -28.50
C GLU A 48 13.28 14.54 -26.98
N PHE A 49 13.41 15.74 -26.42
CA PHE A 49 13.26 15.97 -24.98
C PHE A 49 11.83 15.71 -24.50
N VAL A 50 10.82 16.21 -25.23
CA VAL A 50 9.40 15.96 -24.89
C VAL A 50 9.08 14.47 -24.95
N ASP A 51 9.56 13.75 -25.97
CA ASP A 51 9.39 12.30 -26.06
C ASP A 51 10.09 11.56 -24.92
N ALA A 52 11.32 11.96 -24.57
CA ALA A 52 12.06 11.37 -23.45
C ALA A 52 11.34 11.62 -22.12
N LEU A 53 10.80 12.82 -21.92
CA LEU A 53 10.04 13.17 -20.72
C LEU A 53 8.75 12.36 -20.63
N ALA A 54 8.03 12.19 -21.74
CA ALA A 54 6.80 11.40 -21.79
C ALA A 54 7.05 9.91 -21.49
N ARG A 55 8.15 9.35 -21.99
CA ARG A 55 8.57 7.98 -21.66
C ARG A 55 8.92 7.85 -20.19
N TRP A 56 9.75 8.76 -19.68
CA TRP A 56 10.15 8.77 -18.29
C TRP A 56 8.95 8.91 -17.34
N SER A 57 8.04 9.86 -17.58
CA SER A 57 6.86 10.04 -16.73
C SER A 57 5.92 8.84 -16.79
N GLY A 58 5.78 8.21 -17.96
CA GLY A 58 5.07 6.95 -18.12
C GLY A 58 5.67 5.84 -17.25
N GLU A 59 6.97 5.56 -17.41
CA GLU A 59 7.69 4.53 -16.65
C GLU A 59 7.61 4.76 -15.13
N GLN A 60 7.85 5.99 -14.68
CA GLN A 60 7.78 6.33 -13.25
C GLN A 60 6.36 6.20 -12.69
N SER A 61 5.33 6.61 -13.45
CA SER A 61 3.94 6.44 -13.02
C SER A 61 3.54 4.96 -12.93
N ASP A 62 4.04 4.11 -13.82
CA ASP A 62 3.81 2.67 -13.78
C ASP A 62 4.51 2.02 -12.58
N ASP A 63 5.74 2.41 -12.28
CA ASP A 63 6.48 1.96 -11.10
C ASP A 63 5.78 2.34 -9.80
N LEU A 64 5.32 3.59 -9.68
CA LEU A 64 4.57 4.05 -8.51
C LEU A 64 3.23 3.32 -8.38
N ARG A 65 2.51 3.07 -9.47
CA ARG A 65 1.28 2.25 -9.44
C ARG A 65 1.54 0.83 -8.93
N ARG A 66 2.66 0.21 -9.34
CA ARG A 66 3.10 -1.08 -8.80
C ARG A 66 3.44 -1.00 -7.32
N GLY A 67 4.15 0.05 -6.90
CA GLY A 67 4.50 0.28 -5.49
C GLY A 67 3.27 0.49 -4.60
N SER A 68 2.28 1.25 -5.08
CA SER A 68 0.99 1.45 -4.40
C SER A 68 0.26 0.12 -4.18
N ALA A 69 0.19 -0.73 -5.21
CA ALA A 69 -0.40 -2.06 -5.09
C ALA A 69 0.35 -2.94 -4.07
N TRP A 70 1.69 -2.87 -4.05
CA TRP A 70 2.50 -3.61 -3.07
C TRP A 70 2.26 -3.13 -1.63
N TYR A 71 2.17 -1.82 -1.39
CA TYR A 71 1.83 -1.29 -0.07
C TYR A 71 0.45 -1.74 0.39
N ARG A 72 -0.53 -1.75 -0.52
CA ARG A 72 -1.90 -2.20 -0.20
C ARG A 72 -1.93 -3.68 0.17
N ASP A 73 -1.25 -4.53 -0.60
CA ASP A 73 -1.12 -5.96 -0.31
C ASP A 73 -0.45 -6.23 1.06
N ALA A 74 0.61 -5.48 1.37
CA ALA A 74 1.26 -5.57 2.68
C ALA A 74 0.34 -5.13 3.83
N GLY A 75 -0.44 -4.06 3.63
CA GLY A 75 -1.45 -3.61 4.59
C GLY A 75 -2.55 -4.65 4.80
N ASP A 76 -3.07 -5.23 3.73
CA ASP A 76 -4.09 -6.29 3.78
C ASP A 76 -3.57 -7.52 4.53
N GLY A 77 -2.32 -7.93 4.25
CA GLY A 77 -1.67 -9.02 4.97
C GLY A 77 -1.55 -8.78 6.48
N LEU A 78 -1.31 -7.53 6.92
CA LEU A 78 -1.29 -7.18 8.34
C LEU A 78 -2.67 -7.31 8.99
N VAL A 79 -3.74 -6.91 8.29
CA VAL A 79 -5.13 -7.07 8.76
C VAL A 79 -5.47 -8.56 8.89
N GLU A 80 -5.16 -9.36 7.87
CA GLU A 80 -5.40 -10.80 7.89
C GLU A 80 -4.69 -11.49 9.07
N ASN A 81 -3.44 -11.11 9.33
CA ASN A 81 -2.69 -11.61 10.49
C ASN A 81 -3.32 -11.16 11.81
N ALA A 82 -3.77 -9.91 11.92
CA ALA A 82 -4.44 -9.41 13.12
C ALA A 82 -5.70 -10.23 13.45
N ASP A 83 -6.50 -10.52 12.43
CA ASP A 83 -7.71 -11.32 12.56
C ASP A 83 -7.39 -12.78 12.90
N ALA A 84 -6.33 -13.35 12.34
CA ALA A 84 -5.88 -14.69 12.69
C ALA A 84 -5.48 -14.79 14.17
N TYR A 85 -4.71 -13.83 14.69
CA TYR A 85 -4.32 -13.79 16.09
C TYR A 85 -5.51 -13.59 17.02
N GLN A 86 -6.46 -12.71 16.66
CA GLN A 86 -7.65 -12.49 17.47
C GLN A 86 -8.52 -13.75 17.56
N ARG A 87 -8.77 -14.43 16.43
CA ARG A 87 -9.51 -15.70 16.41
C ARG A 87 -8.84 -16.75 17.30
N ALA A 88 -7.52 -16.89 17.22
CA ALA A 88 -6.79 -17.84 18.05
C ALA A 88 -6.89 -17.54 19.57
N ASP A 89 -6.93 -16.26 19.96
CA ASP A 89 -7.12 -15.84 21.36
C ASP A 89 -8.55 -16.11 21.84
N ASP A 90 -9.55 -15.82 21.00
CA ASP A 90 -10.97 -16.07 21.29
C ASP A 90 -11.29 -17.57 21.42
N ASP A 91 -10.73 -18.40 20.53
CA ASP A 91 -10.85 -19.87 20.57
C ASP A 91 -10.21 -20.44 21.84
N SER A 92 -9.04 -19.92 22.23
CA SER A 92 -8.35 -20.32 23.45
C SER A 92 -9.20 -19.99 24.68
N ARG A 93 -9.73 -18.77 24.78
CA ARG A 93 -10.60 -18.34 25.90
C ARG A 93 -11.88 -19.17 26.00
N THR A 94 -12.48 -19.50 24.87
CA THR A 94 -13.69 -20.34 24.83
C THR A 94 -13.40 -21.75 25.32
N SER A 95 -12.28 -22.33 24.88
CA SER A 95 -11.82 -23.66 25.32
C SER A 95 -11.53 -23.70 26.83
N PHE A 96 -10.87 -22.68 27.38
CA PHE A 96 -10.60 -22.58 28.82
C PHE A 96 -11.87 -22.46 29.66
N ARG A 97 -12.84 -21.63 29.23
CA ARG A 97 -14.16 -21.55 29.91
C ARG A 97 -14.93 -22.87 29.89
N GLY A 98 -14.83 -23.63 28.80
CA GLY A 98 -15.44 -24.95 28.70
C GLY A 98 -14.88 -25.97 29.68
N LEU A 99 -13.58 -25.87 30.02
CA LEU A 99 -12.92 -26.73 31.00
C LEU A 99 -13.25 -26.32 32.44
N GLU A 100 -13.29 -25.02 32.76
CA GLU A 100 -13.69 -24.53 34.08
C GLU A 100 -15.16 -24.81 34.40
N GLY A 101 -16.05 -24.73 33.40
CA GLY A 101 -17.46 -25.08 33.57
C GLY A 101 -17.76 -26.59 33.67
N GLY A 102 -16.79 -27.45 33.35
CA GLY A 102 -16.91 -28.91 33.46
C GLY A 102 -16.30 -29.52 34.74
N LEU A 103 -15.66 -28.70 35.58
CA LEU A 103 -15.03 -29.10 36.84
C LEU A 103 -15.84 -28.67 38.10
N ALA A 104 -17.06 -28.17 37.92
CA ALA A 104 -18.00 -27.81 39.00
C ALA A 104 -19.09 -28.87 39.20
#